data_AF-A0A954F7J5-F1
#
_entry.id   AF-A0A954F7J5-F1
#
_cell.length_a   1.000
_cell.length_b   1.000
_cell.length_c   1.000
_cell.angle_alpha   90.00
_cell.angle_beta   90.00
_cell.angle_gamma   90.00
#
_symmetry.space_group_name_H-M   'P 1'
#
loop_
_entity.id
_entity.type
_entity.pdbx_description
1 polymer ?
#
loop_
_entity_poly.entity_id
_entity_poly.type
_entity_poly.pdbx_seq_one_letter_code
_entity_poly.pdbx_strand_id
1 'polypeptide(L)'
;MRLLLALTLLWPLSPSSNAWQKQTAPAQATATVASDSDILRECKTEKPTELFTLTRVVDGDTIWIDRYGKREKLRLLSVDTEEKFMEGGDLSDSKPSTRFGDECTGWAQGFFAPRTEQEDPVRVGLSFPGGVEARDVYGRLLCHVVTAEGIDFNLLLVRRGLSPYFNKYGNSLLYHERFVSAQKAAQAEERGIWNKKTNIQGSRRPYERLLPWWTARAEAIESFRKKAQKDPIHFVDAEVPAALEGALKDGPVRVTALGSVYKIYPEDDGSRTVLLRSGDKEHSLRVVIPKDQVRTMEEFDLEGSIEDFRQNYL
;
A
#
# COMPACT_ATOMS: atom_id res chain seq x y z
N MET A 1 -10.24 -3.84 -41.10
CA MET A 1 -10.08 -5.26 -41.47
C MET A 1 -10.49 -6.09 -40.27
N ARG A 2 -11.53 -6.93 -40.40
CA ARG A 2 -12.15 -7.70 -39.30
C ARG A 2 -11.16 -8.73 -38.75
N LEU A 3 -11.05 -8.87 -37.42
CA LEU A 3 -10.44 -10.05 -36.81
C LEU A 3 -11.20 -10.49 -35.54
N LEU A 4 -11.53 -11.78 -35.54
CA LEU A 4 -12.24 -12.53 -34.51
C LEU A 4 -11.37 -12.71 -33.25
N LEU A 5 -11.99 -12.60 -32.08
CA LEU A 5 -11.48 -13.13 -30.81
C LEU A 5 -11.79 -14.64 -30.74
N ALA A 6 -10.78 -15.46 -30.45
CA ALA A 6 -10.95 -16.85 -30.03
C ALA A 6 -10.58 -16.95 -28.55
N LEU A 7 -11.58 -17.29 -27.72
CA LEU A 7 -11.45 -17.47 -26.28
C LEU A 7 -11.28 -18.97 -25.99
N THR A 8 -10.13 -19.39 -25.46
CA THR A 8 -9.92 -20.77 -24.99
C THR A 8 -10.20 -20.86 -23.50
N LEU A 9 -11.31 -21.51 -23.15
CA LEU A 9 -11.68 -21.87 -21.77
C LEU A 9 -10.93 -23.15 -21.36
N LEU A 10 -10.08 -23.05 -20.33
CA LEU A 10 -9.51 -24.19 -19.62
C LEU A 10 -10.29 -24.39 -18.31
N TRP A 11 -10.97 -25.52 -18.21
CA TRP A 11 -11.72 -25.94 -17.02
C TRP A 11 -10.76 -26.54 -15.99
N PRO A 12 -10.79 -26.16 -14.70
CA PRO A 12 -10.03 -26.86 -13.68
C PRO A 12 -10.71 -28.19 -13.31
N LEU A 13 -9.93 -29.26 -13.32
CA LEU A 13 -10.28 -30.55 -12.75
C LEU A 13 -10.48 -30.41 -11.23
N SER A 14 -11.60 -30.90 -10.74
CA SER A 14 -11.94 -30.96 -9.31
C SER A 14 -10.92 -31.77 -8.51
N PRO A 15 -10.55 -31.36 -7.28
CA PRO A 15 -9.69 -32.15 -6.41
C PRO A 15 -10.46 -33.26 -5.71
N SER A 16 -9.89 -34.47 -5.72
CA SER A 16 -10.36 -35.65 -4.99
C SER A 16 -9.98 -35.60 -3.50
N SER A 17 -11.01 -35.60 -2.66
CA SER A 17 -11.16 -36.20 -1.32
C SER A 17 -9.95 -36.43 -0.38
N ASN A 18 -10.04 -35.74 0.78
CA ASN A 18 -9.85 -36.20 2.17
C ASN A 18 -8.70 -37.17 2.55
N ALA A 19 -7.71 -36.61 3.26
CA ALA A 19 -7.02 -37.29 4.35
C ALA A 19 -6.61 -36.27 5.44
N TRP A 20 -7.44 -36.07 6.45
CA TRP A 20 -7.04 -35.34 7.68
C TRP A 20 -6.40 -36.34 8.64
N GLN A 21 -5.07 -36.45 8.62
CA GLN A 21 -4.33 -37.00 9.75
C GLN A 21 -4.29 -35.95 10.86
N LYS A 22 -4.80 -36.32 12.05
CA LYS A 22 -4.69 -35.51 13.27
C LYS A 22 -3.22 -35.34 13.62
N GLN A 23 -2.66 -34.18 13.31
CA GLN A 23 -1.37 -33.75 13.85
C GLN A 23 -1.64 -33.16 15.25
N THR A 24 -1.11 -33.81 16.27
CA THR A 24 -1.09 -33.30 17.64
C THR A 24 -0.36 -31.97 17.68
N ALA A 25 -1.02 -30.95 18.22
CA ALA A 25 -0.45 -29.63 18.41
C ALA A 25 0.82 -29.70 19.29
N PRO A 26 1.93 -29.06 18.90
CA PRO A 26 3.08 -28.92 19.79
C PRO A 26 2.71 -28.01 20.97
N ALA A 27 3.28 -28.31 22.13
CA ALA A 27 3.10 -27.56 23.37
C ALA A 27 3.35 -26.06 23.16
N GLN A 28 2.46 -25.23 23.72
CA GLN A 28 2.57 -23.78 23.70
C GLN A 28 3.87 -23.34 24.41
N ALA A 29 4.90 -23.02 23.64
CA ALA A 29 6.00 -22.20 24.13
C ALA A 29 5.41 -20.83 24.48
N THR A 30 5.56 -20.41 25.74
CA THR A 30 5.22 -19.06 26.18
C THR A 30 6.07 -18.08 25.39
N ALA A 31 5.47 -17.40 24.41
CA ALA A 31 6.13 -16.37 23.61
C ALA A 31 6.59 -15.26 24.57
N THR A 32 7.91 -15.11 24.70
CA THR A 32 8.51 -14.05 25.52
C THR A 32 8.31 -12.74 24.76
N VAL A 33 7.57 -11.80 25.35
CA VAL A 33 7.27 -10.50 24.74
C VAL A 33 8.55 -9.68 24.64
N ALA A 34 8.93 -9.23 23.44
CA ALA A 34 10.14 -8.44 23.23
C ALA A 34 10.13 -7.12 24.02
N SER A 35 11.29 -6.73 24.56
CA SER A 35 11.48 -5.44 25.24
C SER A 35 11.46 -4.27 24.25
N ASP A 36 11.24 -3.05 24.73
CA ASP A 36 11.31 -1.85 23.89
C ASP A 36 12.69 -1.67 23.22
N SER A 37 13.76 -2.01 23.93
CA SER A 37 15.12 -1.98 23.37
C SER A 37 15.33 -3.00 22.25
N ASP A 38 14.74 -4.19 22.36
CA ASP A 38 14.82 -5.20 21.31
C ASP A 38 14.07 -4.76 20.06
N ILE A 39 12.86 -4.22 20.23
CA ILE A 39 12.05 -3.67 19.12
C ILE A 39 12.81 -2.58 18.37
N LEU A 40 13.40 -1.62 19.10
CA LEU A 40 14.17 -0.54 18.47
C LEU A 40 15.39 -1.10 17.72
N ARG A 41 16.07 -2.10 18.28
CA ARG A 41 17.21 -2.77 17.62
C ARG A 41 16.79 -3.47 16.32
N GLU A 42 15.66 -4.18 16.32
CA GLU A 42 15.11 -4.85 15.13
C GLU A 42 14.73 -3.87 14.01
N CYS A 43 14.38 -2.63 14.38
CA CYS A 43 13.99 -1.58 13.44
C CYS A 43 15.16 -0.69 12.98
N LYS A 44 16.40 -1.01 13.34
CA LYS A 44 17.57 -0.24 12.89
C LYS A 44 17.83 -0.40 11.40
N THR A 45 18.24 0.68 10.76
CA THR A 45 18.75 0.75 9.40
C THR A 45 19.97 1.68 9.37
N GLU A 46 20.52 1.93 8.19
CA GLU A 46 21.59 2.89 7.99
C GLU A 46 21.16 4.28 8.46
N LYS A 47 22.07 4.98 9.14
CA LYS A 47 21.81 6.34 9.59
C LYS A 47 21.70 7.25 8.37
N PRO A 48 20.74 8.18 8.36
CA PRO A 48 20.61 9.11 7.25
C PRO A 48 21.80 10.06 7.21
N THR A 49 22.25 10.39 6.00
CA THR A 49 23.32 11.37 5.76
C THR A 49 22.81 12.81 5.86
N GLU A 50 21.51 13.00 5.66
CA GLU A 50 20.83 14.28 5.70
C GLU A 50 19.61 14.23 6.61
N LEU A 51 19.39 15.30 7.36
CA LEU A 51 18.34 15.41 8.36
C LEU A 51 17.51 16.67 8.14
N PHE A 52 16.20 16.54 8.26
CA PHE A 52 15.22 17.61 8.10
C PHE A 52 14.43 17.81 9.38
N THR A 53 14.05 19.05 9.65
CA THR A 53 13.30 19.39 10.86
C THR A 53 11.87 18.87 10.74
N LEU A 54 11.44 18.04 11.68
CA LEU A 54 10.05 17.63 11.79
C LEU A 54 9.23 18.80 12.35
N THR A 55 8.20 19.21 11.62
CA THR A 55 7.38 20.39 12.00
C THR A 55 6.02 20.02 12.56
N ARG A 56 5.46 18.87 12.17
CA ARG A 56 4.15 18.41 12.66
C ARG A 56 3.91 16.93 12.38
N VAL A 57 3.42 16.19 13.36
CA VAL A 57 2.77 14.88 13.16
C VAL A 57 1.27 15.11 12.95
N VAL A 58 0.71 14.66 11.83
CA VAL A 58 -0.72 14.83 11.51
C VAL A 58 -1.54 13.69 12.11
N ASP A 59 -1.08 12.48 11.87
CA ASP A 59 -1.60 11.19 12.30
C ASP A 59 -0.44 10.15 12.26
N GLY A 60 -0.76 8.87 12.43
CA GLY A 60 0.24 7.82 12.55
C GLY A 60 1.08 7.55 11.29
N ASP A 61 0.64 7.99 10.10
CA ASP A 61 1.33 7.73 8.83
C ASP A 61 1.54 8.97 7.94
N THR A 62 1.25 10.16 8.48
CA THR A 62 1.40 11.46 7.80
C THR A 62 2.13 12.47 8.69
N ILE A 63 3.26 12.99 8.18
CA ILE A 63 4.15 13.92 8.89
C ILE A 63 4.47 15.12 7.98
N TRP A 64 4.71 16.29 8.57
CA TRP A 64 5.29 17.44 7.89
C TRP A 64 6.72 17.69 8.34
N ILE A 65 7.57 18.06 7.39
CA ILE A 65 8.96 18.47 7.62
C ILE A 65 9.23 19.84 7.00
N ASP A 66 10.25 20.53 7.49
CA ASP A 66 10.93 21.60 6.77
C ASP A 66 12.11 21.01 6.01
N ARG A 67 12.05 21.09 4.68
CA ARG A 67 13.09 20.62 3.77
C ARG A 67 13.51 21.78 2.87
N TYR A 68 14.72 22.27 3.10
CA TYR A 68 15.29 23.43 2.37
C TYR A 68 14.41 24.68 2.45
N GLY A 69 13.83 24.97 3.63
CA GLY A 69 12.95 26.13 3.84
C GLY A 69 11.57 25.98 3.20
N LYS A 70 11.22 24.79 2.71
CA LYS A 70 9.88 24.46 2.21
C LYS A 70 9.23 23.43 3.11
N ARG A 71 7.94 23.65 3.39
CA ARG A 71 7.13 22.71 4.15
C ARG A 71 6.70 21.55 3.25
N GLU A 72 7.19 20.36 3.53
CA GLU A 72 6.89 19.14 2.77
C GLU A 72 5.99 18.20 3.57
N LYS A 73 4.95 17.67 2.93
CA LYS A 73 4.04 16.68 3.52
C LYS A 73 4.47 15.29 3.10
N LEU A 74 4.70 14.41 4.06
CA LEU A 74 5.15 13.04 3.86
C LEU A 74 3.97 12.08 3.98
N ARG A 75 3.93 11.06 3.12
CA ARG A 75 3.12 9.85 3.31
C ARG A 75 4.07 8.68 3.56
N LEU A 76 3.94 8.08 4.74
CA LEU A 76 4.76 6.94 5.12
C LEU A 76 4.38 5.72 4.29
N LEU A 77 5.36 5.16 3.59
CA LEU A 77 5.21 3.96 2.78
C LEU A 77 5.07 2.69 3.65
N SER A 78 4.37 1.69 3.12
CA SER A 78 4.21 0.36 3.73
C SER A 78 3.45 0.33 5.07
N VAL A 79 2.83 1.44 5.47
CA VAL A 79 1.99 1.58 6.66
C VAL A 79 0.63 2.22 6.31
N ASP A 80 -0.38 1.88 7.10
CA ASP A 80 -1.75 2.38 7.02
C ASP A 80 -2.39 2.30 8.42
N THR A 81 -2.07 3.28 9.27
CA THR A 81 -2.58 3.34 10.64
C THR A 81 -4.10 3.46 10.65
N GLU A 82 -4.76 3.05 11.73
CA GLU A 82 -6.21 3.27 11.84
C GLU A 82 -6.55 4.75 11.84
N GLU A 83 -7.71 5.10 11.28
CA GLU A 83 -8.15 6.47 11.18
C GLU A 83 -8.58 6.97 12.58
N LYS A 84 -8.11 8.16 12.95
CA LYS A 84 -8.56 8.85 14.16
C LYS A 84 -9.99 9.37 14.01
N PHE A 85 -10.66 9.72 15.11
CA PHE A 85 -11.97 10.36 15.00
C PHE A 85 -11.86 11.72 14.31
N MET A 86 -12.65 11.90 13.24
CA MET A 86 -12.71 13.13 12.46
C MET A 86 -14.16 13.60 12.28
N GLU A 87 -14.34 14.91 12.10
CA GLU A 87 -15.63 15.46 11.66
C GLU A 87 -15.95 14.93 10.26
N GLY A 88 -17.03 14.14 10.15
CA GLY A 88 -17.40 13.44 8.91
C GLY A 88 -17.57 11.92 9.07
N GLY A 89 -17.12 11.34 10.19
CA GLY A 89 -17.31 9.93 10.50
C GLY A 89 -16.31 9.01 9.79
N ASP A 90 -16.76 7.81 9.43
CA ASP A 90 -15.93 6.77 8.82
C ASP A 90 -15.55 7.12 7.38
N LEU A 91 -14.29 6.88 6.98
CA LEU A 91 -13.86 7.12 5.59
C LEU A 91 -14.47 6.10 4.62
N SER A 92 -14.65 4.87 5.09
CA SER A 92 -15.32 3.77 4.40
C SER A 92 -15.58 2.63 5.40
N ASP A 93 -16.37 1.64 5.00
CA ASP A 93 -16.63 0.45 5.82
C ASP A 93 -15.34 -0.29 6.23
N SER A 94 -14.28 -0.21 5.42
CA SER A 94 -12.99 -0.85 5.73
C SER A 94 -11.99 0.07 6.47
N LYS A 95 -12.32 1.36 6.58
CA LYS A 95 -11.56 2.41 7.26
C LYS A 95 -12.48 3.25 8.18
N PRO A 96 -13.12 2.63 9.19
CA PRO A 96 -13.80 3.37 10.21
C PRO A 96 -12.81 4.19 11.07
N SER A 97 -13.32 5.24 11.69
CA SER A 97 -12.63 5.92 12.77
C SER A 97 -12.59 5.01 14.01
N THR A 98 -11.45 4.92 14.68
CA THR A 98 -11.29 4.05 15.85
C THR A 98 -10.59 4.74 17.01
N ARG A 99 -10.85 4.24 18.23
CA ARG A 99 -10.14 4.68 19.44
C ARG A 99 -8.63 4.43 19.31
N PHE A 100 -8.25 3.31 18.71
CA PHE A 100 -6.83 2.99 18.52
C PHE A 100 -6.15 3.89 17.48
N GLY A 101 -6.90 4.48 16.53
CA GLY A 101 -6.38 5.51 15.62
C GLY A 101 -5.93 6.77 16.35
N ASP A 102 -6.68 7.22 17.37
CA ASP A 102 -6.25 8.31 18.26
C ASP A 102 -5.02 7.93 19.08
N GLU A 103 -5.00 6.72 19.65
CA GLU A 103 -3.85 6.22 20.41
C GLU A 103 -2.59 6.16 19.54
N CYS A 104 -2.70 5.72 18.29
CA CYS A 104 -1.59 5.71 17.33
C CYS A 104 -1.10 7.12 17.01
N THR A 105 -2.02 8.07 16.78
CA THR A 105 -1.68 9.47 16.54
C THR A 105 -0.94 10.09 17.74
N GLY A 106 -1.47 9.89 18.94
CA GLY A 106 -0.85 10.36 20.18
C GLY A 106 0.50 9.71 20.43
N TRP A 107 0.65 8.41 20.13
CA TRP A 107 1.94 7.73 20.22
C TRP A 107 2.97 8.31 19.26
N ALA A 108 2.60 8.54 18.00
CA ALA A 108 3.49 9.13 17.00
C ALA A 108 3.91 10.56 17.39
N GLN A 109 2.96 11.36 17.91
CA GLN A 109 3.24 12.69 18.46
C GLN A 109 4.22 12.63 19.63
N GLY A 110 4.00 11.70 20.57
CA GLY A 110 4.89 11.51 21.72
C GLY A 110 6.28 10.98 21.33
N PHE A 111 6.36 10.12 20.31
CA PHE A 111 7.64 9.60 19.80
C PHE A 111 8.54 10.71 19.24
N PHE A 112 7.95 11.71 18.59
CA PHE A 112 8.65 12.87 18.03
C PHE A 112 8.54 14.13 18.89
N ALA A 113 8.06 14.02 20.13
CA ALA A 113 7.99 15.16 21.04
C ALA A 113 9.39 15.47 21.59
N PRO A 114 9.76 16.77 21.69
CA PRO A 114 10.90 17.17 22.50
C PRO A 114 10.73 16.66 23.94
N ARG A 115 11.82 16.18 24.55
CA ARG A 115 11.82 15.72 25.94
C ARG A 115 11.84 16.89 26.92
N THR A 116 12.35 18.04 26.48
CA THR A 116 12.41 19.28 27.26
C THR A 116 12.06 20.47 26.37
N GLU A 117 11.63 21.58 26.97
CA GLU A 117 11.31 22.82 26.24
C GLU A 117 12.54 23.45 25.56
N GLN A 118 13.75 23.08 26.01
CA GLN A 118 15.02 23.59 25.51
C GLN A 118 15.68 22.68 24.46
N GLU A 119 15.06 21.53 24.13
CA GLU A 119 15.62 20.62 23.14
C GLU A 119 15.36 21.14 21.72
N ASP A 120 16.37 20.98 20.86
CA ASP A 120 16.22 21.31 19.44
C ASP A 120 15.05 20.53 18.82
N PRO A 121 14.37 21.11 17.81
CA PRO A 121 13.34 20.39 17.07
C PRO A 121 13.85 19.03 16.57
N VAL A 122 13.03 17.99 16.71
CA VAL A 122 13.40 16.64 16.26
C VAL A 122 13.70 16.66 14.77
N ARG A 123 14.84 16.06 14.39
CA ARG A 123 15.27 15.93 13.00
C ARG A 123 15.24 14.49 12.54
N VAL A 124 14.80 14.28 11.30
CA VAL A 124 14.64 12.96 10.68
C VAL A 124 15.22 12.94 9.27
N GLY A 125 15.74 11.80 8.86
CA GLY A 125 16.11 11.52 7.48
C GLY A 125 14.97 10.86 6.70
N LEU A 126 15.11 10.86 5.39
CA LEU A 126 14.16 10.25 4.47
C LEU A 126 14.85 9.10 3.72
N SER A 127 14.18 7.97 3.59
CA SER A 127 14.63 6.85 2.74
C SER A 127 13.60 6.58 1.66
N PHE A 128 14.07 6.55 0.40
CA PHE A 128 13.25 6.41 -0.79
C PHE A 128 13.52 5.08 -1.49
N PRO A 129 12.48 4.36 -1.95
CA PRO A 129 12.65 3.22 -2.84
C PRO A 129 13.59 3.53 -4.01
N GLY A 130 14.67 2.75 -4.15
CA GLY A 130 15.66 2.94 -5.22
C GLY A 130 16.41 4.29 -5.18
N GLY A 131 16.30 5.05 -4.09
CA GLY A 131 16.85 6.40 -3.99
C GLY A 131 16.10 7.46 -4.82
N VAL A 132 14.91 7.14 -5.33
CA VAL A 132 14.13 8.01 -6.21
C VAL A 132 12.95 8.60 -5.47
N GLU A 133 12.83 9.92 -5.49
CA GLU A 133 11.68 10.61 -4.93
C GLU A 133 10.43 10.38 -5.79
N ALA A 134 9.34 10.03 -5.14
CA ALA A 134 8.02 9.90 -5.75
C ALA A 134 6.98 10.62 -4.91
N ARG A 135 5.89 11.05 -5.55
CA ARG A 135 4.75 11.68 -4.87
C ARG A 135 3.47 10.95 -5.20
N ASP A 136 2.54 10.95 -4.27
CA ASP A 136 1.19 10.50 -4.56
C ASP A 136 0.36 11.57 -5.27
N VAL A 137 -0.87 11.21 -5.63
CA VAL A 137 -1.84 12.13 -6.27
C VAL A 137 -2.24 13.33 -5.41
N TYR A 138 -1.91 13.36 -4.12
CA TYR A 138 -2.13 14.51 -3.25
C TYR A 138 -0.87 15.39 -3.12
N GLY A 139 0.20 15.05 -3.84
CA GLY A 139 1.48 15.74 -3.80
C GLY A 139 2.32 15.41 -2.56
N ARG A 140 1.94 14.39 -1.77
CA ARG A 140 2.71 13.97 -0.60
C ARG A 140 3.95 13.19 -1.06
N LEU A 141 5.09 13.50 -0.45
CA LEU A 141 6.33 12.80 -0.70
C LEU A 141 6.27 11.39 -0.09
N LEU A 142 6.57 10.37 -0.89
CA LEU A 142 6.48 8.97 -0.51
C LEU A 142 7.82 8.45 -0.01
N CYS A 143 7.92 8.15 1.29
CA CYS A 143 9.19 7.76 1.90
C CYS A 143 9.02 6.93 3.18
N HIS A 144 10.13 6.39 3.64
CA HIS A 144 10.34 6.03 5.03
C HIS A 144 10.93 7.21 5.80
N VAL A 145 10.52 7.37 7.05
CA VAL A 145 11.13 8.32 8.00
C VAL A 145 12.11 7.56 8.87
N VAL A 146 13.34 8.06 8.95
CA VAL A 146 14.44 7.43 9.70
C VAL A 146 14.97 8.41 10.75
N THR A 147 15.09 8.00 12.02
CA THR A 147 15.66 8.88 13.05
C THR A 147 17.17 9.09 12.86
N ALA A 148 17.76 10.07 13.54
CA ALA A 148 19.21 10.30 13.51
C ALA A 148 20.04 9.09 13.99
N GLU A 149 19.45 8.26 14.85
CA GLU A 149 20.05 7.02 15.36
C GLU A 149 19.89 5.84 14.40
N GLY A 150 19.19 6.03 13.28
CA GLY A 150 18.95 5.00 12.26
C GLY A 150 17.74 4.12 12.57
N ILE A 151 16.73 4.60 13.32
CA ILE A 151 15.49 3.83 13.52
C ILE A 151 14.54 4.09 12.35
N ASP A 152 14.17 3.04 11.62
CA ASP A 152 13.12 3.10 10.60
C ASP A 152 11.75 3.19 11.30
N PHE A 153 11.15 4.37 11.27
CA PHE A 153 9.88 4.64 11.93
C PHE A 153 8.72 3.87 11.29
N ASN A 154 8.73 3.67 9.97
CA ASN A 154 7.69 2.93 9.27
C ASN A 154 7.69 1.46 9.70
N LEU A 155 8.88 0.84 9.76
CA LEU A 155 9.03 -0.52 10.25
C LEU A 155 8.66 -0.64 11.74
N LEU A 156 9.00 0.37 12.54
CA LEU A 156 8.66 0.44 13.96
C LEU A 156 7.15 0.46 14.20
N LEU A 157 6.38 1.19 13.40
CA LEU A 157 4.91 1.21 13.46
C LEU A 157 4.34 -0.21 13.29
N VAL A 158 4.83 -0.96 12.31
CA VAL A 158 4.38 -2.34 12.07
C VAL A 158 4.79 -3.27 13.21
N ARG A 159 6.05 -3.19 13.66
CA ARG A 159 6.58 -4.03 14.73
C ARG A 159 5.87 -3.82 16.07
N ARG A 160 5.43 -2.59 16.34
CA ARG A 160 4.64 -2.25 17.54
C ARG A 160 3.14 -2.53 17.39
N GLY A 161 2.67 -2.99 16.23
CA GLY A 161 1.24 -3.22 15.97
C GLY A 161 0.42 -1.94 15.89
N LEU A 162 1.04 -0.79 15.58
CA LEU A 162 0.37 0.49 15.36
C LEU A 162 -0.14 0.62 13.93
N SER A 163 0.42 -0.16 13.01
CA SER A 163 0.00 -0.30 11.62
C SER A 163 0.08 -1.76 11.19
N PRO A 164 -0.79 -2.25 10.30
CA PRO A 164 -0.48 -3.44 9.52
C PRO A 164 0.67 -3.15 8.54
N TYR A 165 1.29 -4.20 8.02
CA TYR A 165 2.11 -4.06 6.82
C TYR A 165 1.19 -3.83 5.61
N PHE A 166 1.23 -2.61 5.07
CA PHE A 166 0.32 -2.18 4.03
C PHE A 166 0.95 -2.30 2.64
N ASN A 167 0.69 -3.43 1.96
CA ASN A 167 1.21 -3.74 0.62
C ASN A 167 0.13 -3.72 -0.47
N LYS A 168 -1.00 -3.02 -0.26
CA LYS A 168 -2.11 -2.89 -1.25
C LYS A 168 -1.65 -2.42 -2.64
N TYR A 169 -0.55 -1.67 -2.70
CA TYR A 169 0.06 -1.08 -3.91
C TYR A 169 1.40 -1.73 -4.29
N GLY A 170 1.62 -2.97 -3.86
CA GLY A 170 2.86 -3.72 -4.08
C GLY A 170 3.68 -3.88 -2.80
N ASN A 171 4.63 -4.81 -2.84
CA ASN A 171 5.50 -5.06 -1.70
C ASN A 171 6.49 -3.89 -1.50
N SER A 172 6.93 -3.71 -0.25
CA SER A 172 7.97 -2.73 0.09
C SER A 172 9.23 -3.01 -0.72
N LEU A 173 9.61 -2.06 -1.57
CA LEU A 173 10.83 -2.12 -2.36
C LEU A 173 12.11 -1.92 -1.52
N LEU A 174 11.96 -1.40 -0.29
CA LEU A 174 13.07 -1.24 0.64
C LEU A 174 13.26 -2.51 1.49
N TYR A 175 12.20 -2.97 2.18
CA TYR A 175 12.36 -3.95 3.26
C TYR A 175 11.21 -4.97 3.38
N HIS A 176 10.74 -5.56 2.26
CA HIS A 176 9.61 -6.51 2.27
C HIS A 176 9.69 -7.57 3.39
N GLU A 177 10.79 -8.32 3.46
CA GLU A 177 10.96 -9.40 4.44
C GLU A 177 11.01 -8.92 5.89
N ARG A 178 11.51 -7.70 6.13
CA ARG A 178 11.53 -7.11 7.47
C ARG A 178 10.13 -6.74 7.92
N PHE A 179 9.30 -6.19 7.03
CA PHE A 179 7.90 -5.89 7.34
C PHE A 179 7.08 -7.16 7.59
N VAL A 180 7.27 -8.21 6.78
CA VAL A 180 6.62 -9.51 6.98
C VAL A 180 7.00 -10.08 8.36
N SER A 181 8.29 -10.07 8.68
CA SER A 181 8.78 -10.54 9.99
C SER A 181 8.25 -9.68 11.15
N ALA A 182 8.26 -8.36 11.01
CA ALA A 182 7.76 -7.43 12.01
C ALA A 182 6.27 -7.61 12.29
N GLN A 183 5.46 -7.79 11.25
CA GLN A 183 4.03 -8.06 11.40
C GLN A 183 3.79 -9.40 12.10
N LYS A 184 4.48 -10.47 11.70
CA LYS A 184 4.37 -11.79 12.36
C LYS A 184 4.71 -11.71 13.84
N ALA A 185 5.78 -11.00 14.20
CA ALA A 185 6.18 -10.81 15.59
C ALA A 185 5.12 -10.00 16.37
N ALA A 186 4.62 -8.91 15.80
CA ALA A 186 3.57 -8.09 16.42
C ALA A 186 2.26 -8.88 16.64
N GLN A 187 1.91 -9.78 15.70
CA GLN A 187 0.76 -10.68 15.80
C GLN A 187 0.95 -11.72 16.90
N ALA A 188 2.12 -12.38 16.94
CA ALA A 188 2.44 -13.39 17.95
C ALA A 188 2.47 -12.82 19.38
N GLU A 189 2.88 -11.56 19.51
CA GLU A 189 2.93 -10.82 20.78
C GLU A 189 1.62 -10.07 21.09
N GLU A 190 0.56 -10.26 20.29
CA GLU A 190 -0.75 -9.62 20.44
C GLU A 190 -0.68 -8.09 20.66
N ARG A 191 0.15 -7.39 19.88
CA ARG A 191 0.37 -5.95 20.03
C ARG A 191 -0.63 -5.10 19.26
N GLY A 192 -1.04 -3.98 19.86
CA GLY A 192 -1.81 -2.94 19.19
C GLY A 192 -3.04 -3.49 18.46
N ILE A 193 -3.15 -3.28 17.15
CA ILE A 193 -4.27 -3.78 16.32
C ILE A 193 -4.44 -5.31 16.37
N TRP A 194 -3.41 -6.07 16.75
CA TRP A 194 -3.45 -7.52 16.88
C TRP A 194 -3.98 -7.98 18.23
N ASN A 195 -4.08 -7.09 19.22
CA ASN A 195 -4.67 -7.42 20.50
C ASN A 195 -6.20 -7.51 20.38
N LYS A 196 -6.79 -8.63 20.80
CA LYS A 196 -8.26 -8.82 20.74
C LYS A 196 -9.05 -7.81 21.58
N LYS A 197 -8.41 -7.17 22.56
CA LYS A 197 -9.01 -6.12 23.39
C LYS A 197 -8.92 -4.73 22.77
N THR A 198 -8.09 -4.52 21.75
CA THR A 198 -8.02 -3.25 21.02
C THR A 198 -9.36 -2.96 20.35
N ASN A 199 -9.80 -1.72 20.42
CA ASN A 199 -11.12 -1.28 19.94
C ASN A 199 -12.28 -2.17 20.45
N ILE A 200 -12.17 -2.73 21.66
CA ILE A 200 -13.32 -3.40 22.28
C ILE A 200 -14.45 -2.38 22.42
N GLN A 201 -15.68 -2.79 22.11
CA GLN A 201 -16.88 -1.94 22.12
C GLN A 201 -16.92 -0.79 21.08
N GLY A 202 -15.95 -0.69 20.17
CA GLY A 202 -15.93 0.30 19.09
C GLY A 202 -15.83 -0.34 17.71
N SER A 203 -15.70 0.50 16.68
CA SER A 203 -15.46 0.06 15.31
C SER A 203 -14.09 -0.63 15.17
N ARG A 204 -14.02 -1.62 14.28
CA ARG A 204 -12.79 -2.37 13.98
C ARG A 204 -12.63 -2.48 12.48
N ARG A 205 -11.38 -2.39 12.02
CA ARG A 205 -11.05 -2.72 10.64
C ARG A 205 -11.11 -4.25 10.45
N PRO A 206 -11.69 -4.75 9.36
CA PRO A 206 -11.79 -6.19 9.10
C PRO A 206 -10.47 -6.74 8.56
N TYR A 207 -9.41 -6.79 9.40
CA TYR A 207 -8.07 -7.17 8.98
C TYR A 207 -8.00 -8.60 8.42
N GLU A 208 -8.85 -9.50 8.87
CA GLU A 208 -9.01 -10.85 8.33
C GLU A 208 -9.42 -10.87 6.86
N ARG A 209 -10.11 -9.82 6.38
CA ARG A 209 -10.44 -9.64 4.96
C ARG A 209 -9.42 -8.75 4.25
N LEU A 210 -8.93 -7.71 4.92
CA LEU A 210 -8.00 -6.73 4.33
C LEU A 210 -6.64 -7.36 4.00
N LEU A 211 -6.05 -8.15 4.90
CA LEU A 211 -4.69 -8.68 4.70
C LEU A 211 -4.60 -9.65 3.52
N PRO A 212 -5.49 -10.66 3.35
CA PRO A 212 -5.46 -11.52 2.18
C PRO A 212 -5.68 -10.73 0.88
N TRP A 213 -6.61 -9.76 0.92
CA TRP A 213 -6.88 -8.91 -0.24
C TRP A 213 -5.67 -8.06 -0.63
N TRP A 214 -5.00 -7.40 0.33
CA TRP A 214 -3.77 -6.64 0.05
C TRP A 214 -2.63 -7.52 -0.43
N THR A 215 -2.52 -8.74 0.10
CA THR A 215 -1.51 -9.72 -0.34
C THR A 215 -1.74 -10.14 -1.79
N ALA A 216 -2.97 -10.50 -2.15
CA ALA A 216 -3.32 -10.81 -3.53
C ALA A 216 -3.02 -9.63 -4.47
N ARG A 217 -3.27 -8.39 -3.99
CA ARG A 217 -2.93 -7.17 -4.71
C ARG A 217 -1.44 -7.02 -4.97
N ALA A 218 -0.65 -7.20 -3.92
CA ALA A 218 0.80 -7.17 -4.03
C ALA A 218 1.33 -8.25 -5.00
N GLU A 219 0.83 -9.49 -4.90
CA GLU A 219 1.26 -10.60 -5.75
C GLU A 219 1.03 -10.33 -7.23
N ALA A 220 -0.11 -9.77 -7.61
CA ALA A 220 -0.37 -9.45 -9.00
C ALA A 220 0.51 -8.30 -9.51
N ILE A 221 0.73 -7.27 -8.68
CA ILE A 221 1.64 -6.16 -9.01
C ILE A 221 3.06 -6.69 -9.21
N GLU A 222 3.54 -7.56 -8.32
CA GLU A 222 4.87 -8.17 -8.43
C GLU A 222 4.98 -9.09 -9.65
N SER A 223 3.94 -9.86 -9.94
CA SER A 223 3.86 -10.69 -11.16
C SER A 223 3.93 -9.82 -12.42
N PHE A 224 3.21 -8.71 -12.44
CA PHE A 224 3.23 -7.76 -13.55
C PHE A 224 4.61 -7.10 -13.70
N ARG A 225 5.19 -6.56 -12.63
CA ARG A 225 6.53 -5.95 -12.63
C ARG A 225 7.59 -6.90 -13.18
N LYS A 226 7.53 -8.18 -12.82
CA LYS A 226 8.44 -9.21 -13.37
C LYS A 226 8.26 -9.42 -14.88
N LYS A 227 7.04 -9.29 -15.42
CA LYS A 227 6.78 -9.36 -16.86
C LYS A 227 7.26 -8.09 -17.55
N ALA A 228 6.94 -6.91 -17.02
CA ALA A 228 7.39 -5.61 -17.51
C ALA A 228 8.91 -5.48 -17.55
N GLN A 229 9.63 -6.02 -16.55
CA GLN A 229 11.09 -6.03 -16.57
C GLN A 229 11.66 -6.90 -17.71
N LYS A 230 10.99 -7.99 -18.06
CA LYS A 230 11.42 -8.91 -19.13
C LYS A 230 11.03 -8.42 -20.52
N ASP A 231 9.89 -7.77 -20.63
CA ASP A 231 9.30 -7.29 -21.88
C ASP A 231 8.60 -5.93 -21.66
N PRO A 232 9.38 -4.84 -21.58
CA PRO A 232 8.86 -3.51 -21.24
C PRO A 232 8.04 -2.87 -22.36
N ILE A 233 8.06 -3.44 -23.57
CA ILE A 233 7.27 -2.95 -24.70
C ILE A 233 5.84 -3.49 -24.62
N HIS A 234 5.68 -4.77 -24.28
CA HIS A 234 4.36 -5.40 -24.25
C HIS A 234 3.69 -5.39 -22.87
N PHE A 235 4.43 -5.11 -21.79
CA PHE A 235 3.88 -4.97 -20.44
C PHE A 235 4.14 -3.57 -19.90
N VAL A 236 3.11 -2.73 -19.93
CA VAL A 236 3.21 -1.30 -19.65
C VAL A 236 2.51 -0.96 -18.34
N ASP A 237 3.24 -0.37 -17.40
CA ASP A 237 2.65 0.20 -16.18
C ASP A 237 2.13 1.62 -16.48
N ALA A 238 0.82 1.82 -16.36
CA ALA A 238 0.19 3.10 -16.60
C ALA A 238 0.69 4.20 -15.64
N GLU A 239 1.20 3.82 -14.46
CA GLU A 239 1.76 4.78 -13.50
C GLU A 239 3.18 5.22 -13.85
N VAL A 240 3.79 4.67 -14.91
CA VAL A 240 5.14 5.02 -15.38
C VAL A 240 5.05 5.66 -16.78
N PRO A 241 4.97 7.01 -16.88
CA PRO A 241 4.81 7.70 -18.17
C PRO A 241 5.82 7.28 -19.24
N ALA A 242 7.09 7.11 -18.86
CA ALA A 242 8.15 6.71 -19.77
C ALA A 242 7.94 5.30 -20.37
N ALA A 243 7.30 4.38 -19.64
CA ALA A 243 6.97 3.06 -20.16
C ALA A 243 5.90 3.14 -21.26
N LEU A 244 4.90 4.02 -21.06
CA LEU A 244 3.85 4.25 -22.04
C LEU A 244 4.40 4.89 -23.33
N GLU A 245 5.24 5.91 -23.20
CA GLU A 245 5.91 6.55 -24.34
C GLU A 245 6.79 5.55 -25.10
N GLY A 246 7.54 4.72 -24.37
CA GLY A 246 8.41 3.70 -24.95
C GLY A 246 7.65 2.67 -25.79
N ALA A 247 6.51 2.18 -25.30
CA ALA A 247 5.70 1.19 -26.03
C ALA A 247 5.10 1.73 -27.34
N LEU A 248 4.87 3.03 -27.44
CA LEU A 248 4.26 3.67 -28.62
C LEU A 248 5.28 4.14 -29.67
N LYS A 249 6.58 4.11 -29.34
CA LYS A 249 7.65 4.71 -30.16
C LYS A 249 7.71 4.15 -31.58
N ASP A 250 7.52 2.85 -31.75
CA ASP A 250 7.66 2.15 -33.04
C ASP A 250 6.30 1.90 -33.73
N GLY A 251 5.23 2.55 -33.24
CA GLY A 251 3.87 2.43 -33.76
C GLY A 251 2.95 1.58 -32.88
N PRO A 252 1.71 1.32 -33.33
CA PRO A 252 0.73 0.58 -32.54
C PRO A 252 1.17 -0.86 -32.26
N VAL A 253 1.25 -1.21 -30.98
CA VAL A 253 1.60 -2.55 -30.50
C VAL A 253 0.52 -3.05 -29.54
N ARG A 254 0.33 -4.38 -29.49
CA ARG A 254 -0.54 -5.00 -28.49
C ARG A 254 0.20 -5.02 -27.16
N VAL A 255 -0.39 -4.43 -26.12
CA VAL A 255 0.17 -4.43 -24.76
C VAL A 255 -0.80 -5.04 -23.76
N THR A 256 -0.25 -5.53 -22.65
CA THR A 256 -0.95 -5.73 -21.39
C THR A 256 -0.59 -4.56 -20.49
N ALA A 257 -1.60 -3.81 -20.04
CA ALA A 257 -1.39 -2.66 -19.17
C ALA A 257 -1.80 -2.97 -17.73
N LEU A 258 -0.98 -2.53 -16.77
CA LEU A 258 -1.38 -2.43 -15.36
C LEU A 258 -1.77 -0.99 -15.09
N GLY A 259 -2.92 -0.76 -14.45
CA GLY A 259 -3.32 0.59 -14.09
C GLY A 259 -4.57 0.62 -13.23
N SER A 260 -4.80 1.77 -12.59
CA SER A 260 -5.98 2.01 -11.78
C SER A 260 -7.01 2.80 -12.58
N VAL A 261 -8.26 2.33 -12.62
CA VAL A 261 -9.36 3.06 -13.27
C VAL A 261 -9.55 4.41 -12.57
N TYR A 262 -9.50 5.49 -13.35
CA TYR A 262 -9.73 6.84 -12.89
C TYR A 262 -11.15 7.33 -13.24
N LYS A 263 -11.54 7.19 -14.51
CA LYS A 263 -12.84 7.65 -14.99
C LYS A 263 -13.31 6.77 -16.14
N ILE A 264 -14.62 6.56 -16.21
CA ILE A 264 -15.29 5.87 -17.30
C ILE A 264 -16.37 6.80 -17.84
N TYR A 265 -16.50 6.89 -19.16
CA TYR A 265 -17.62 7.61 -19.78
C TYR A 265 -18.02 6.99 -21.12
N PRO A 266 -19.32 7.03 -21.45
CA PRO A 266 -19.81 6.63 -22.78
C PRO A 266 -19.39 7.66 -23.83
N GLU A 267 -19.24 7.19 -25.07
CA GLU A 267 -18.96 8.01 -26.25
C GLU A 267 -20.18 8.03 -27.19
N ASP A 268 -20.29 9.06 -28.04
CA ASP A 268 -21.45 9.26 -28.93
C ASP A 268 -21.63 8.13 -29.96
N ASP A 269 -20.56 7.43 -30.32
CA ASP A 269 -20.58 6.30 -31.26
C ASP A 269 -21.02 4.98 -30.60
N GLY A 270 -21.28 4.99 -29.28
CA GLY A 270 -21.62 3.84 -28.48
C GLY A 270 -20.42 3.04 -27.97
N SER A 271 -19.19 3.49 -28.24
CA SER A 271 -18.00 3.00 -27.53
C SER A 271 -17.94 3.55 -26.11
N ARG A 272 -16.96 3.10 -25.32
CA ARG A 272 -16.74 3.55 -23.94
C ARG A 272 -15.27 3.86 -23.74
N THR A 273 -14.96 5.03 -23.17
CA THR A 273 -13.60 5.36 -22.76
C THR A 273 -13.39 5.04 -21.29
N VAL A 274 -12.28 4.36 -21.01
CA VAL A 274 -11.73 4.14 -19.67
C VAL A 274 -10.42 4.88 -19.58
N LEU A 275 -10.32 5.83 -18.64
CA LEU A 275 -9.08 6.49 -18.29
C LEU A 275 -8.43 5.73 -17.14
N LEU A 276 -7.20 5.27 -17.35
CA LEU A 276 -6.34 4.76 -16.28
C LEU A 276 -5.45 5.89 -15.76
N ARG A 277 -5.28 5.94 -14.44
CA ARG A 277 -4.46 6.92 -13.75
C ARG A 277 -2.99 6.79 -14.16
N SER A 278 -2.32 7.92 -14.36
CA SER A 278 -0.86 8.02 -14.51
C SER A 278 -0.17 8.38 -13.18
N GLY A 279 1.15 8.24 -13.13
CA GLY A 279 1.97 8.64 -11.98
C GLY A 279 1.98 10.16 -11.73
N ASP A 280 1.43 10.95 -12.65
CA ASP A 280 1.24 12.39 -12.55
C ASP A 280 -0.24 12.78 -12.76
N LYS A 281 -0.55 14.07 -12.57
CA LYS A 281 -1.90 14.63 -12.77
C LYS A 281 -2.17 15.11 -14.19
N GLU A 282 -1.15 15.13 -15.04
CA GLU A 282 -1.21 15.73 -16.37
C GLU A 282 -1.59 14.70 -17.44
N HIS A 283 -1.26 13.43 -17.18
CA HIS A 283 -1.44 12.33 -18.11
C HIS A 283 -2.43 11.29 -17.59
N SER A 284 -3.04 10.57 -18.54
CA SER A 284 -3.82 9.35 -18.28
C SER A 284 -3.69 8.42 -19.48
N LEU A 285 -3.68 7.12 -19.23
CA LEU A 285 -3.76 6.14 -20.31
C LEU A 285 -5.22 5.99 -20.72
N ARG A 286 -5.55 6.48 -21.91
CA ARG A 286 -6.89 6.36 -22.50
C ARG A 286 -7.05 5.00 -23.19
N VAL A 287 -7.99 4.21 -22.69
CA VAL A 287 -8.40 2.93 -23.28
C VAL A 287 -9.80 3.10 -23.87
N VAL A 288 -9.96 2.83 -25.16
CA VAL A 288 -11.27 2.85 -25.84
C VAL A 288 -11.77 1.42 -25.98
N ILE A 289 -12.94 1.13 -25.40
CA ILE A 289 -13.67 -0.13 -25.55
C ILE A 289 -14.63 0.04 -26.74
N PRO A 290 -14.42 -0.67 -27.85
CA PRO A 290 -15.30 -0.60 -29.02
C PRO A 290 -16.74 -0.97 -28.68
N LYS A 291 -17.71 -0.36 -29.38
CA LYS A 291 -19.16 -0.57 -29.16
C LYS A 291 -19.56 -2.05 -29.09
N ASP A 292 -18.98 -2.89 -29.95
CA ASP A 292 -19.26 -4.33 -30.02
C ASP A 292 -18.67 -5.13 -28.84
N GLN A 293 -17.75 -4.54 -28.07
CA GLN A 293 -17.14 -5.13 -26.88
C GLN A 293 -17.69 -4.58 -25.56
N VAL A 294 -18.45 -3.47 -25.59
CA VAL A 294 -18.97 -2.82 -24.36
C VAL A 294 -19.75 -3.82 -23.50
N ARG A 295 -20.65 -4.61 -24.09
CA ARG A 295 -21.45 -5.59 -23.36
C ARG A 295 -20.61 -6.71 -22.74
N THR A 296 -19.61 -7.20 -23.46
CA THR A 296 -18.68 -8.22 -22.93
C THR A 296 -17.89 -7.68 -21.75
N MET A 297 -17.56 -6.38 -21.76
CA MET A 297 -16.79 -5.75 -20.70
C MET A 297 -17.61 -5.43 -19.44
N GLU A 298 -18.94 -5.54 -19.47
CA GLU A 298 -19.81 -5.34 -18.29
C GLU A 298 -19.56 -6.40 -17.21
N GLU A 299 -19.17 -7.62 -17.59
CA GLU A 299 -18.88 -8.72 -16.66
C GLU A 299 -17.71 -8.41 -15.71
N PHE A 300 -16.81 -7.51 -16.11
CA PHE A 300 -15.66 -7.12 -15.29
C PHE A 300 -15.97 -6.03 -14.27
N ASP A 301 -17.17 -5.44 -14.30
CA ASP A 301 -17.61 -4.35 -13.42
C ASP A 301 -16.50 -3.32 -13.13
N LEU A 302 -16.05 -2.65 -14.19
CA LEU A 302 -14.96 -1.67 -14.10
C LEU A 302 -15.33 -0.47 -13.21
N GLU A 303 -16.62 -0.16 -13.08
CA GLU A 303 -17.11 0.91 -12.21
C GLU A 303 -16.97 0.54 -10.73
N GLY A 304 -17.26 -0.71 -10.37
CA GLY A 304 -17.02 -1.25 -9.03
C GLY A 304 -15.53 -1.45 -8.69
N SER A 305 -14.60 -1.34 -9.65
CA SER A 305 -13.17 -1.64 -9.42
C SER A 305 -12.49 -0.81 -8.32
N ILE A 306 -13.10 0.31 -7.92
CA ILE A 306 -12.63 1.20 -6.85
C ILE A 306 -13.10 0.77 -5.45
N GLU A 307 -14.05 -0.16 -5.35
CA GLU A 307 -14.60 -0.66 -4.09
C GLU A 307 -13.60 -1.57 -3.37
N ASP A 308 -13.61 -1.52 -2.03
CA ASP A 308 -12.78 -2.44 -1.24
C ASP A 308 -13.24 -3.89 -1.44
N PHE A 309 -12.27 -4.81 -1.35
CA PHE A 309 -12.48 -6.24 -1.60
C PHE A 309 -12.92 -6.59 -3.03
N ARG A 310 -12.91 -5.63 -3.95
CA ARG A 310 -12.96 -5.89 -5.38
C ARG A 310 -11.57 -5.86 -5.98
N GLN A 311 -11.39 -6.73 -6.95
CA GLN A 311 -10.09 -6.98 -7.54
C GLN A 311 -10.30 -7.42 -8.98
N ASN A 312 -10.15 -6.47 -9.88
CA ASN A 312 -10.33 -6.71 -11.31
C ASN A 312 -8.93 -6.83 -11.91
N TYR A 313 -8.49 -8.06 -12.12
CA TYR A 313 -7.37 -8.36 -12.99
C TYR A 313 -7.93 -8.71 -14.36
N LEU A 314 -7.75 -7.78 -15.30
CA LEU A 314 -7.95 -8.04 -16.72
C LEU A 314 -6.72 -8.71 -17.31
#